data_AF-A0AA97DNF5-F1
#
_entry.id   AF-A0AA97DNF5-F1
#
_cell.length_a   1.000
_cell.length_b   1.000
_cell.length_c   1.000
_cell.angle_alpha   90.00
_cell.angle_beta   90.00
_cell.angle_gamma   90.00
#
_symmetry.space_group_name_H-M   'P 1'
#
loop_
_entity.id
_entity.type
_entity.pdbx_description
1 polymer ?
#
loop_
_entity_poly.entity_id
_entity_poly.type
_entity_poly.pdbx_seq_one_letter_code
_entity_poly.pdbx_strand_id
1 'polypeptide(L)'
;MSLELLLIPAGIAVIAALKDARGSDLCEKCKTTRVTDQQLLVEALTAIGGVEMKIAEGRITGTSPLGPITFQRIGEVFLGRVNKNESQTEILMSQLDQAVGAILQHRTVETVRAQAAAMGMTLITQHAADGNVELVFEEAS
;
A
#
# COMPACT_ATOMS: atom_id res chain seq x y z
N MET A 1 27.02 6.65 -14.33
CA MET A 1 26.35 7.90 -13.89
C MET A 1 25.41 7.52 -12.74
N SER A 2 25.44 8.20 -11.60
CA SER A 2 24.52 7.92 -10.48
C SER A 2 23.24 8.76 -10.61
N LEU A 3 22.09 8.14 -10.40
CA LEU A 3 20.78 8.79 -10.33
C LEU A 3 20.28 8.64 -8.90
N GLU A 4 20.43 9.70 -8.11
CA GLU A 4 19.87 9.77 -6.76
C GLU A 4 18.44 10.31 -6.85
N LEU A 5 17.46 9.44 -6.57
CA LEU A 5 16.05 9.82 -6.54
C LEU A 5 15.66 10.28 -5.13
N LEU A 6 15.54 11.59 -4.95
CA LEU A 6 15.05 12.19 -3.71
C LEU A 6 13.51 12.21 -3.71
N LEU A 7 12.89 11.24 -3.04
CA LEU A 7 11.43 11.21 -2.83
C LEU A 7 11.05 12.27 -1.78
N ILE A 8 10.61 13.45 -2.22
CA ILE A 8 9.98 14.45 -1.35
C ILE A 8 8.53 14.00 -1.09
N PRO A 9 8.12 13.70 0.16
CA PRO A 9 6.75 13.34 0.45
C PRO A 9 5.85 14.57 0.25
N ALA A 10 4.86 14.45 -0.64
CA ALA A 10 3.83 15.47 -0.85
C ALA A 10 2.91 15.56 0.40
N GLY A 11 3.40 16.23 1.44
CA GLY A 11 2.79 16.27 2.78
C GLY A 11 1.68 17.31 3.00
N ILE A 12 0.98 17.80 1.96
CA ILE A 12 0.06 18.96 2.15
C ILE A 12 -1.40 18.73 1.67
N ALA A 13 -1.78 17.53 1.20
CA ALA A 13 -3.18 17.28 0.79
C ALA A 13 -4.08 16.60 1.85
N VAL A 14 -3.58 16.30 3.06
CA VAL A 14 -4.27 15.42 4.03
C VAL A 14 -5.35 16.14 4.86
N ILE A 15 -5.32 17.46 4.97
CA ILE A 15 -6.11 18.20 5.97
C ILE A 15 -7.58 18.38 5.55
N ALA A 16 -7.88 18.45 4.24
CA ALA A 16 -9.26 18.65 3.77
C ALA A 16 -10.13 17.40 3.96
N ALA A 17 -9.59 16.20 3.69
CA ALA A 17 -10.31 14.94 3.88
C ALA A 17 -10.63 14.65 5.35
N LEU A 18 -9.79 15.10 6.30
CA LEU A 18 -10.04 14.97 7.74
C LEU A 18 -11.26 15.77 8.21
N LYS A 19 -11.61 16.85 7.51
CA LYS A 19 -12.72 17.74 7.90
C LYS A 19 -14.06 17.23 7.39
N ASP A 20 -14.11 16.70 6.16
CA ASP A 20 -15.31 16.04 5.63
C ASP A 20 -15.56 14.67 6.28
N ALA A 21 -14.50 14.02 6.78
CA ALA A 21 -14.58 12.81 7.60
C ALA A 21 -15.26 13.02 8.99
N ARG A 22 -15.66 14.24 9.37
CA ARG A 22 -16.47 14.46 10.60
C ARG A 22 -17.96 14.60 10.35
N GLY A 23 -18.40 14.69 9.09
CA GLY A 23 -19.75 15.16 8.76
C GLY A 23 -20.82 14.10 8.49
N SER A 24 -20.46 12.84 8.22
CA SER A 24 -21.45 11.86 7.71
C SER A 24 -21.24 10.45 8.26
N ASP A 25 -21.92 10.06 9.34
CA ASP A 25 -21.98 8.66 9.84
C ASP A 25 -20.63 7.92 9.80
N LEU A 26 -19.56 8.67 10.09
CA LEU A 26 -18.21 8.15 9.95
C LEU A 26 -17.93 7.27 11.14
N CYS A 27 -17.67 6.01 10.84
CA CYS A 27 -17.16 5.01 11.75
C CYS A 27 -16.12 5.61 12.70
N GLU A 28 -16.55 5.94 13.92
CA GLU A 28 -15.80 6.70 14.94
C GLU A 28 -14.48 6.01 15.36
N LYS A 29 -14.33 4.73 14.97
CA LYS A 29 -13.20 3.84 15.29
C LYS A 29 -12.43 3.35 14.06
N CYS A 30 -12.72 3.89 12.88
CA CYS A 30 -11.98 3.54 11.68
C CYS A 30 -10.69 4.34 11.59
N LYS A 31 -9.64 3.71 11.09
CA LYS A 31 -8.33 4.32 10.88
C LYS A 31 -8.11 4.57 9.40
N THR A 32 -7.49 5.70 9.08
CA THR A 32 -7.18 6.10 7.72
C THR A 32 -6.00 5.30 7.18
N THR A 33 -6.10 4.83 5.93
CA THR A 33 -4.98 4.24 5.19
C THR A 33 -4.38 5.25 4.23
N ARG A 34 -3.11 5.08 3.85
CA ARG A 34 -2.47 5.85 2.77
C ARG A 34 -2.74 5.26 1.38
N VAL A 35 -3.40 4.12 1.31
CA VAL A 35 -3.72 3.42 0.06
C VAL A 35 -4.95 4.07 -0.55
N THR A 36 -4.83 4.51 -1.80
CA THR A 36 -5.93 5.10 -2.58
C THR A 36 -6.48 4.14 -3.63
N ASP A 37 -5.63 3.24 -4.13
CA ASP A 37 -5.98 2.23 -5.11
C ASP A 37 -6.67 1.02 -4.47
N GLN A 38 -7.87 0.69 -4.96
CA GLN A 38 -8.69 -0.37 -4.38
C GLN A 38 -8.10 -1.77 -4.63
N GLN A 39 -7.44 -1.97 -5.77
CA GLN A 39 -6.88 -3.25 -6.14
C GLN A 39 -5.64 -3.57 -5.29
N LEU A 40 -4.77 -2.58 -5.10
CA LEU A 40 -3.62 -2.65 -4.20
C LEU A 40 -4.05 -2.90 -2.76
N LEU A 41 -5.14 -2.27 -2.31
CA LEU A 41 -5.69 -2.52 -0.98
C LEU A 41 -6.14 -3.98 -0.83
N VAL A 42 -6.87 -4.53 -1.82
CA VAL A 42 -7.31 -5.93 -1.80
C VAL A 42 -6.14 -6.90 -1.81
N GLU A 43 -5.13 -6.65 -2.65
CA GLU A 43 -3.94 -7.47 -2.77
C GLU A 43 -3.14 -7.48 -1.45
N ALA A 44 -2.93 -6.31 -0.85
CA ALA A 44 -2.25 -6.20 0.43
C ALA A 44 -3.04 -6.88 1.57
N LEU A 45 -4.38 -6.73 1.59
CA LEU A 45 -5.24 -7.44 2.53
C LEU A 45 -5.14 -8.96 2.37
N THR A 46 -5.06 -9.43 1.13
CA THR A 46 -4.88 -10.87 0.84
C THR A 46 -3.50 -11.34 1.29
N ALA A 47 -2.45 -10.55 1.07
CA ALA A 47 -1.08 -10.86 1.46
C ALA A 47 -0.90 -11.00 2.99
N ILE A 48 -1.66 -10.25 3.79
CA ILE A 48 -1.66 -10.37 5.26
C ILE A 48 -2.63 -11.44 5.79
N GLY A 49 -3.17 -12.30 4.92
CA GLY A 49 -4.04 -13.42 5.30
C GLY A 49 -5.53 -13.11 5.27
N GLY A 50 -5.95 -12.04 4.59
CA GLY A 50 -7.35 -11.72 4.33
C GLY A 50 -8.01 -12.76 3.43
N VAL A 51 -9.17 -13.25 3.84
CA VAL A 51 -10.00 -14.23 3.14
C VAL A 51 -11.45 -13.75 3.04
N GLU A 52 -12.23 -14.40 2.18
CA GLU A 52 -13.66 -14.10 1.96
C GLU A 52 -13.92 -12.63 1.59
N MET A 53 -12.97 -12.05 0.85
CA MET A 53 -12.99 -10.64 0.45
C MET A 53 -14.17 -10.39 -0.49
N LYS A 54 -15.11 -9.56 -0.06
CA LYS A 54 -16.18 -8.99 -0.88
C LYS A 54 -15.80 -7.58 -1.26
N ILE A 55 -15.74 -7.35 -2.56
CA ILE A 55 -15.30 -6.11 -3.17
C ILE A 55 -16.52 -5.45 -3.80
N ALA A 56 -16.90 -4.29 -3.29
CA ALA A 56 -17.91 -3.42 -3.85
C ALA A 56 -17.28 -2.07 -4.19
N GLU A 57 -17.99 -1.22 -4.94
CA GLU A 57 -17.50 0.10 -5.30
C GLU A 57 -17.22 0.94 -4.04
N GLY A 58 -15.94 1.27 -3.82
CA GLY A 58 -15.51 2.04 -2.65
C GLY A 58 -15.70 1.32 -1.31
N ARG A 59 -15.98 0.02 -1.27
CA ARG A 59 -16.13 -0.72 -0.02
C ARG A 59 -15.56 -2.14 -0.13
N ILE A 60 -14.76 -2.52 0.86
CA ILE A 60 -14.19 -3.86 0.97
C ILE A 60 -14.58 -4.43 2.32
N THR A 61 -15.05 -5.66 2.35
CA THR A 61 -15.30 -6.41 3.59
C THR A 61 -14.69 -7.79 3.47
N GLY A 62 -14.25 -8.38 4.57
CA GLY A 62 -13.72 -9.74 4.58
C GLY A 62 -13.33 -10.18 5.98
N THR A 63 -12.54 -11.22 6.07
CA THR A 63 -12.04 -11.77 7.34
C THR A 63 -10.52 -11.81 7.30
N SER A 64 -9.84 -11.23 8.28
CA SER A 64 -8.40 -11.37 8.46
C SER A 64 -8.10 -12.28 9.66
N PRO A 65 -6.84 -12.66 9.91
CA PRO A 65 -6.45 -13.40 11.11
C PRO A 65 -6.79 -12.65 12.41
N LEU A 66 -7.01 -11.34 12.33
CA LEU A 66 -7.36 -10.47 13.46
C LEU A 66 -8.89 -10.33 13.66
N GLY A 67 -9.69 -10.84 12.73
CA GLY A 67 -11.15 -10.85 12.77
C GLY A 67 -11.80 -10.25 11.52
N PRO A 68 -13.13 -10.04 11.54
CA PRO A 68 -13.86 -9.45 10.42
C PRO A 68 -13.42 -8.01 10.17
N ILE A 69 -13.11 -7.67 8.92
CA ILE A 69 -12.60 -6.36 8.53
C ILE A 69 -13.58 -5.61 7.62
N THR A 70 -13.51 -4.28 7.67
CA THR A 70 -14.26 -3.42 6.77
C THR A 70 -13.43 -2.21 6.41
N PHE A 71 -13.34 -1.94 5.11
CA PHE A 71 -12.75 -0.74 4.54
C PHE A 71 -13.78 -0.01 3.69
N GLN A 72 -13.81 1.32 3.80
CA GLN A 72 -14.71 2.19 3.06
C GLN A 72 -13.93 3.39 2.53
N ARG A 73 -14.13 3.70 1.25
CA ARG A 73 -13.57 4.87 0.60
C ARG A 73 -14.37 6.10 1.03
N ILE A 74 -13.65 7.12 1.48
CA ILE A 74 -14.20 8.43 1.82
C ILE A 74 -13.29 9.47 1.16
N GLY A 75 -13.83 10.14 0.13
CA GLY A 75 -13.02 10.93 -0.80
C GLY A 75 -11.97 10.06 -1.48
N GLU A 76 -10.71 10.45 -1.35
CA GLU A 76 -9.56 9.77 -1.98
C GLU A 76 -8.94 8.67 -1.11
N VAL A 77 -9.35 8.53 0.16
CA VAL A 77 -8.70 7.62 1.13
C VAL A 77 -9.64 6.48 1.52
N PHE A 78 -9.07 5.32 1.84
CA PHE A 78 -9.80 4.26 2.52
C PHE A 78 -9.67 4.37 4.03
N LEU A 79 -10.80 4.25 4.72
CA LEU A 79 -10.87 4.06 6.17
C LEU A 79 -11.11 2.58 6.47
N GLY A 80 -10.26 1.98 7.30
CA GLY A 80 -10.30 0.57 7.66
C GLY A 80 -10.56 0.34 9.15
N ARG A 81 -11.17 -0.81 9.47
CA ARG A 81 -11.22 -1.34 10.85
C ARG A 81 -11.29 -2.85 10.90
N VAL A 82 -10.91 -3.39 12.05
CA VAL A 82 -11.40 -4.70 12.55
C VAL A 82 -12.70 -4.45 13.32
N ASN A 83 -13.76 -5.16 12.94
CA ASN A 83 -15.08 -4.98 13.51
C ASN A 83 -15.08 -5.31 15.00
N LYS A 84 -15.57 -4.35 15.81
CA LYS A 84 -15.65 -4.42 17.28
C LYS A 84 -14.30 -4.60 17.99
N ASN A 85 -13.17 -4.37 17.32
CA ASN A 85 -11.85 -4.56 17.92
C ASN A 85 -10.85 -3.46 17.50
N GLU A 86 -10.73 -2.45 18.35
CA GLU A 86 -9.95 -1.23 18.06
C GLU A 86 -8.44 -1.46 18.18
N SER A 87 -7.98 -2.21 19.18
CA SER A 87 -6.55 -2.54 19.34
C SER A 87 -6.03 -3.39 18.17
N GLN A 88 -6.85 -4.31 17.67
CA GLN A 88 -6.52 -5.10 16.48
C GLN A 88 -6.56 -4.27 15.19
N THR A 89 -7.28 -3.16 15.18
CA THR A 89 -7.27 -2.25 14.03
C THR A 89 -5.91 -1.61 13.84
N GLU A 90 -5.21 -1.24 14.91
CA GLU A 90 -3.87 -0.65 14.80
C GLU A 90 -2.84 -1.66 14.28
N ILE A 91 -2.91 -2.90 14.78
CA ILE A 91 -2.09 -4.01 14.28
C ILE A 91 -2.38 -4.26 12.80
N LEU A 92 -3.65 -4.28 12.41
CA LEU A 92 -4.05 -4.44 11.01
C LEU A 92 -3.47 -3.33 10.12
N MET A 93 -3.56 -2.06 10.54
CA MET A 93 -3.03 -0.94 9.75
C MET A 93 -1.51 -1.06 9.58
N SER A 94 -0.80 -1.43 10.64
CA SER A 94 0.66 -1.62 10.56
C SER A 94 1.06 -2.76 9.62
N GLN A 95 0.37 -3.90 9.68
CA GLN A 95 0.59 -5.04 8.78
C GLN A 95 0.26 -4.68 7.33
N LEU A 96 -0.82 -3.92 7.13
CA LEU A 96 -1.24 -3.45 5.82
C LEU A 96 -0.19 -2.54 5.20
N ASP A 97 0.32 -1.55 5.93
CA ASP A 97 1.34 -0.62 5.43
C ASP A 97 2.62 -1.37 5.02
N GLN A 98 3.06 -2.37 5.80
CA GLN A 98 4.21 -3.21 5.47
C GLN A 98 3.98 -4.02 4.18
N ALA A 99 2.81 -4.66 4.06
CA ALA A 99 2.47 -5.45 2.88
C ALA A 99 2.37 -4.59 1.61
N VAL A 100 1.75 -3.41 1.71
CA VAL A 100 1.68 -2.44 0.61
C VAL A 100 3.10 -2.02 0.17
N GLY A 101 3.97 -1.70 1.13
CA GLY A 101 5.36 -1.34 0.86
C GLY A 101 6.09 -2.43 0.08
N ALA A 102 5.98 -3.69 0.53
CA ALA A 102 6.60 -4.84 -0.12
C ALA A 102 6.07 -5.06 -1.56
N ILE A 103 4.76 -4.95 -1.77
CA ILE A 103 4.14 -5.10 -3.11
C ILE A 103 4.62 -4.01 -4.07
N LEU A 104 4.60 -2.75 -3.63
CA LEU A 104 5.03 -1.62 -4.46
C LEU A 104 6.53 -1.70 -4.77
N GLN A 105 7.35 -2.11 -3.81
CA GLN A 105 8.77 -2.34 -4.03
C GLN A 105 9.01 -3.41 -5.09
N HIS A 106 8.32 -4.55 -5.00
CA HIS A 106 8.46 -5.62 -5.98
C HIS A 106 8.07 -5.16 -7.39
N ARG A 107 6.92 -4.48 -7.54
CA ARG A 107 6.47 -3.93 -8.83
C ARG A 107 7.45 -2.92 -9.41
N THR A 108 8.04 -2.08 -8.56
CA THR A 108 9.02 -1.08 -8.98
C THR A 108 10.27 -1.76 -9.52
N VAL A 109 10.79 -2.77 -8.80
CA VAL A 109 11.95 -3.56 -9.25
C VAL A 109 11.68 -4.21 -10.60
N GLU A 110 10.54 -4.86 -10.78
CA GLU A 110 10.18 -5.49 -12.06
C GLU A 110 10.06 -4.47 -13.20
N THR A 111 9.47 -3.31 -12.93
CA THR A 111 9.37 -2.21 -13.91
C THR A 111 10.74 -1.71 -14.33
N VAL A 112 11.65 -1.48 -13.36
CA VAL A 112 13.01 -1.02 -13.63
C VAL A 112 13.79 -2.07 -14.43
N ARG A 113 13.66 -3.36 -14.10
CA ARG A 113 14.30 -4.44 -14.86
C ARG A 113 13.78 -4.52 -16.29
N ALA A 114 12.47 -4.40 -16.50
CA ALA A 114 11.88 -4.42 -17.83
C ALA A 114 12.34 -3.22 -18.68
N GLN A 115 12.42 -2.03 -18.08
CA GLN A 115 12.94 -0.84 -18.75
C GLN A 115 14.43 -0.98 -19.09
N ALA A 116 15.25 -1.48 -18.15
CA ALA A 116 16.67 -1.73 -18.38
C ALA A 116 16.89 -2.73 -19.53
N ALA A 117 16.12 -3.83 -19.56
CA ALA A 117 16.18 -4.80 -20.65
C ALA A 117 15.79 -4.20 -22.01
N ALA A 118 14.76 -3.34 -22.04
CA ALA A 118 14.37 -2.61 -23.26
C ALA A 118 15.45 -1.62 -23.74
N MET A 119 16.29 -1.13 -22.83
CA MET A 119 17.45 -0.29 -23.13
C MET A 119 18.72 -1.09 -23.45
N GLY A 120 18.64 -2.42 -23.55
CA GLY A 120 19.81 -3.26 -23.79
C GLY A 120 20.76 -3.38 -22.59
N MET A 121 20.29 -3.08 -21.38
CA MET A 121 21.08 -3.18 -20.16
C MET A 121 20.88 -4.53 -19.47
N THR A 122 21.94 -5.06 -18.88
CA THR A 122 21.95 -6.31 -18.12
C THR A 122 22.12 -6.02 -16.64
N LEU A 123 21.32 -6.67 -15.79
CA LEU A 123 21.44 -6.56 -14.33
C LEU A 123 22.68 -7.31 -13.85
N ILE A 124 23.60 -6.62 -13.17
CA ILE A 124 24.80 -7.21 -12.57
C ILE A 124 24.53 -7.59 -11.11
N THR A 125 23.97 -6.66 -10.34
CA THR A 125 23.83 -6.81 -8.89
C THR A 125 22.45 -6.39 -8.44
N GLN A 126 21.85 -7.20 -7.57
CA GLN A 126 20.67 -6.85 -6.80
C GLN A 126 21.02 -6.99 -5.32
N HIS A 127 20.94 -5.89 -4.57
CA HIS A 127 21.07 -5.92 -3.12
C HIS A 127 19.78 -5.40 -2.48
N ALA A 128 19.19 -6.19 -1.59
CA ALA A 128 18.02 -5.81 -0.82
C ALA A 128 18.40 -5.79 0.67
N ALA A 129 18.38 -4.60 1.28
CA ALA A 129 18.69 -4.40 2.69
C ALA A 129 17.81 -3.28 3.27
N ASP A 130 17.25 -3.52 4.46
CA ASP A 130 16.50 -2.53 5.25
C ASP A 130 15.40 -1.77 4.49
N GLY A 131 14.68 -2.45 3.60
CA GLY A 131 13.61 -1.86 2.80
C GLY A 131 14.09 -1.05 1.58
N ASN A 132 15.39 -1.01 1.30
CA ASN A 132 15.95 -0.47 0.08
C ASN A 132 16.34 -1.60 -0.87
N VAL A 133 16.14 -1.37 -2.18
CA VAL A 133 16.63 -2.26 -3.24
C VAL A 133 17.55 -1.47 -4.14
N GLU A 134 18.82 -1.88 -4.18
CA GLU A 134 19.83 -1.38 -5.10
C GLU A 134 19.91 -2.33 -6.30
N LEU A 135 19.76 -1.77 -7.51
CA LEU A 135 19.88 -2.49 -8.77
C LEU A 135 21.01 -1.84 -9.58
N VAL A 136 22.05 -2.62 -9.88
CA VAL A 136 23.19 -2.18 -10.70
C VAL A 136 23.08 -2.83 -12.08
N PHE A 137 23.04 -2.01 -13.12
CA PHE A 137 22.95 -2.43 -14.51
C PHE A 137 24.19 -2.01 -15.31
N GLU A 138 24.58 -2.81 -16.30
CA GLU A 138 25.62 -2.50 -17.29
C GLU A 138 25.07 -2.63 -18.71
N GLU A 139 25.63 -1.84 -19.62
CA GLU A 139 25.24 -1.83 -21.03
C GLU A 139 25.71 -3.12 -21.70
N ALA A 140 24.80 -3.88 -22.30
CA ALA A 140 25.18 -5.11 -23.01
C ALA A 140 26.02 -4.72 -24.23
N SER A 141 27.30 -5.11 -24.20
CA SER A 141 28.28 -4.87 -25.27
C SER A 141 28.03 -5.73 -26.50
#